data_AF-A0A4P6TMZ5-F1
#
_entry.id   AF-A0A4P6TMZ5-F1
#
_cell.length_a   1.000
_cell.length_b   1.000
_cell.length_c   1.000
_cell.angle_alpha   90.00
_cell.angle_beta   90.00
_cell.angle_gamma   90.00
#
_symmetry.space_group_name_H-M   'P 1'
#
loop_
_entity.id
_entity.type
_entity.pdbx_description
1 polymer ?
#
loop_
_entity_poly.entity_id
_entity_poly.type
_entity_poly.pdbx_seq_one_letter_code
_entity_poly.pdbx_strand_id
1 'polypeptide(L)'
;MYQSVATTQKPAANTAARTANLADVISISSAARERLAAEASAASGAGVKMDTDKGEVALNLESYFSPKPQGGNGELPPLMLPSQRNIDALTQDINQKFPAFLSANGIPAAPASIQYDSDGQPQFPADYPYAAQLKQALTDNPGIGRELSTVYALGEFKNLLDDSQAFQQEYAAAGSQGELDKVVAKYSQLFSANPLPAKSILMIDADGHIRIGETAGPSDTAARSKAA
;
A
#
# COMPACT_ATOMS: atom_id res chain seq x y z
N MET A 1 -16.23 43.58 -78.20
CA MET A 1 -14.99 43.51 -77.39
C MET A 1 -15.09 42.29 -76.48
N TYR A 2 -14.22 41.30 -76.68
CA TYR A 2 -13.36 40.68 -75.65
C TYR A 2 -12.37 39.77 -76.38
N GLN A 3 -11.07 40.00 -76.14
CA GLN A 3 -9.95 39.27 -76.69
C GLN A 3 -9.65 37.98 -75.90
N SER A 4 -9.13 37.02 -76.66
CA SER A 4 -8.15 35.93 -76.41
C SER A 4 -7.06 36.21 -75.35
N VAL A 5 -6.30 35.30 -74.73
CA VAL A 5 -5.45 34.14 -75.15
C VAL A 5 -5.01 33.34 -73.88
N ALA A 6 -4.99 32.00 -73.86
CA ALA A 6 -3.89 31.02 -74.06
C ALA A 6 -2.94 30.65 -72.87
N THR A 7 -3.05 29.36 -72.46
CA THR A 7 -2.07 28.32 -72.01
C THR A 7 -0.84 28.58 -71.12
N THR A 8 -0.68 27.77 -70.07
CA THR A 8 0.57 27.04 -69.70
C THR A 8 0.29 25.79 -68.84
N GLN A 9 1.31 24.94 -68.64
CA GLN A 9 1.29 23.48 -68.52
C GLN A 9 1.88 22.94 -67.18
N LYS A 10 1.46 21.72 -66.80
CA LYS A 10 2.16 20.66 -66.00
C LYS A 10 1.92 20.54 -64.46
N PRO A 11 1.85 19.31 -63.88
CA PRO A 11 1.29 19.01 -62.55
C PRO A 11 2.34 18.73 -61.46
N ALA A 12 1.87 18.68 -60.21
CA ALA A 12 2.35 17.91 -59.04
C ALA A 12 2.25 18.74 -57.76
N ALA A 13 1.47 18.27 -56.78
CA ALA A 13 1.83 18.26 -55.36
C ALA A 13 0.58 17.95 -54.52
N ASN A 14 0.25 16.65 -54.43
CA ASN A 14 -0.63 16.08 -53.41
C ASN A 14 0.05 16.09 -52.01
N THR A 15 0.85 17.12 -51.74
CA THR A 15 1.72 17.26 -50.56
C THR A 15 1.26 18.43 -49.68
N ALA A 16 0.50 19.38 -50.24
CA ALA A 16 -0.03 20.52 -49.48
C ALA A 16 -1.14 20.13 -48.49
N ALA A 17 -1.75 18.95 -48.65
CA ALA A 17 -2.74 18.40 -47.72
C ALA A 17 -2.14 17.93 -46.37
N ARG A 18 -0.81 17.90 -46.22
CA ARG A 18 -0.17 17.40 -44.98
C ARG A 18 0.36 18.51 -44.06
N THR A 19 0.50 19.74 -44.55
CA THR A 19 1.02 20.87 -43.75
C THR A 19 -0.08 21.64 -43.02
N ALA A 20 -1.35 21.39 -43.32
CA ALA A 20 -2.49 22.00 -42.61
C ALA A 20 -2.75 21.37 -41.23
N ASN A 21 -2.20 20.18 -40.93
CA ASN A 21 -2.46 19.44 -39.69
C ASN A 21 -1.35 19.56 -38.63
N LEU A 22 -0.40 20.47 -38.79
CA LEU A 22 0.65 20.76 -37.79
C LEU A 22 0.39 22.05 -37.00
N ALA A 23 -0.71 22.74 -37.28
CA ALA A 23 -1.16 23.89 -36.47
C ALA A 23 -2.01 23.46 -35.26
N ASP A 24 -2.31 22.16 -35.11
CA ASP A 24 -3.02 21.59 -33.95
C ASP A 24 -2.06 21.23 -32.79
N VAL A 25 -0.85 21.79 -32.81
CA VAL A 25 0.07 21.71 -31.67
C VAL A 25 -0.38 22.76 -30.67
N ILE A 26 -1.24 22.33 -29.75
CA ILE A 26 -1.66 23.10 -28.57
C ILE A 26 -0.41 23.67 -27.89
N SER A 27 -0.18 24.97 -28.08
CA SER A 27 0.84 25.71 -27.35
C SER A 27 0.35 25.88 -25.92
N ILE A 28 0.68 24.91 -25.06
CA ILE A 28 0.46 25.01 -23.63
C ILE A 28 1.27 26.22 -23.15
N SER A 29 0.58 27.26 -22.68
CA SER A 29 1.22 28.48 -22.19
C SER A 29 2.23 28.15 -21.10
N SER A 30 3.29 28.96 -20.95
CA SER A 30 4.25 28.81 -19.84
C SER A 30 3.52 28.76 -18.49
N ALA A 31 2.50 29.60 -18.31
CA ALA A 31 1.66 29.62 -17.12
C ALA A 31 0.87 28.31 -16.88
N ALA A 32 0.41 27.64 -17.94
CA ALA A 32 -0.27 26.34 -17.80
C ALA A 32 0.72 25.21 -17.49
N ARG A 33 1.95 25.26 -18.01
CA ARG A 33 3.03 24.33 -17.63
C ARG A 33 3.51 24.56 -16.20
N GLU A 34 3.63 25.81 -15.79
CA GLU A 34 3.97 26.18 -14.41
C GLU A 34 2.86 25.79 -13.44
N ARG A 35 1.59 25.94 -13.81
CA ARG A 35 0.47 25.40 -13.03
C ARG A 35 0.49 23.89 -12.96
N LEU A 36 0.69 23.19 -14.06
CA LEU A 36 0.78 21.73 -14.06
C LEU A 36 2.00 21.23 -13.24
N ALA A 37 3.13 21.94 -13.29
CA ALA A 37 4.30 21.65 -12.48
C ALA A 37 4.10 21.98 -10.99
N ALA A 38 3.37 23.07 -10.69
CA ALA A 38 3.00 23.43 -9.32
C ALA A 38 1.93 22.48 -8.76
N GLU A 39 0.97 22.03 -9.57
CA GLU A 39 -0.01 21.01 -9.25
C GLU A 39 0.66 19.65 -9.08
N ALA A 40 1.66 19.30 -9.89
CA ALA A 40 2.48 18.10 -9.70
C ALA A 40 3.36 18.19 -8.44
N SER A 41 3.86 19.38 -8.10
CA SER A 41 4.65 19.62 -6.89
C SER A 41 3.78 19.70 -5.62
N ALA A 42 2.54 20.15 -5.76
CA ALA A 42 1.54 20.16 -4.68
C ALA A 42 0.87 18.78 -4.51
N ALA A 43 0.75 18.00 -5.59
CA ALA A 43 0.35 16.60 -5.58
C ALA A 43 1.47 15.68 -5.04
N SER A 44 2.73 16.13 -5.10
CA SER A 44 3.80 15.63 -4.22
C SER A 44 3.55 16.15 -2.80
N GLY A 45 2.50 15.64 -2.16
CA GLY A 45 2.15 15.92 -0.77
C GLY A 45 3.36 15.85 0.17
N ALA A 46 3.28 16.62 1.26
CA ALA A 46 4.32 16.67 2.30
C ALA A 46 4.71 15.25 2.72
N GLY A 47 6.01 14.95 2.64
CA GLY A 47 6.52 13.63 2.97
C GLY A 47 6.25 13.28 4.43
N VAL A 48 5.76 12.07 4.67
CA VAL A 48 5.58 11.50 6.00
C VAL A 48 6.92 10.93 6.45
N LYS A 49 7.33 11.23 7.68
CA LYS A 49 8.59 10.71 8.23
C LYS A 49 8.45 9.22 8.56
N MET A 50 9.23 8.40 7.88
CA MET A 50 9.26 6.95 8.04
C MET A 50 10.63 6.49 8.52
N ASP A 51 10.65 5.48 9.39
CA ASP A 51 11.84 4.75 9.76
C ASP A 51 12.20 3.77 8.64
N THR A 52 13.38 3.91 8.03
CA THR A 52 13.81 3.09 6.90
C THR A 52 15.18 2.48 7.13
N ASP A 53 15.61 1.58 6.24
CA ASP A 53 16.97 1.07 6.17
C ASP A 53 18.03 2.17 5.96
N LYS A 54 17.62 3.35 5.46
CA LYS A 54 18.45 4.54 5.28
C LYS A 54 18.30 5.56 6.43
N GLY A 55 17.69 5.17 7.55
CA GLY A 55 17.36 6.05 8.68
C GLY A 55 15.98 6.71 8.54
N GLU A 56 15.77 7.84 9.20
CA GLU A 56 14.51 8.59 9.10
C GLU A 56 14.46 9.33 7.75
N VAL A 57 13.50 8.95 6.91
CA VAL A 57 13.32 9.52 5.56
C VAL A 57 11.89 10.04 5.42
N ALA A 58 11.73 11.24 4.87
CA ALA A 58 10.41 11.75 4.50
C ALA A 58 9.97 11.13 3.17
N LEU A 59 8.91 10.32 3.20
CA LEU A 59 8.37 9.60 2.05
C LEU A 59 7.00 10.14 1.64
N ASN A 60 6.79 10.34 0.35
CA ASN A 60 5.44 10.55 -0.20
C ASN A 60 4.79 9.17 -0.39
N LEU A 61 3.83 8.80 0.46
CA LEU A 61 3.25 7.45 0.49
C LEU A 61 2.52 7.10 -0.81
N GLU A 62 1.81 8.05 -1.40
CA GLU A 62 1.12 7.87 -2.70
C GLU A 62 2.11 7.45 -3.80
N SER A 63 3.22 8.17 -3.88
CA SER A 63 4.26 7.88 -4.85
C SER A 63 5.07 6.63 -4.51
N TYR A 64 5.24 6.33 -3.23
CA TYR A 64 5.95 5.14 -2.76
C TYR A 64 5.21 3.85 -3.15
N PHE A 65 3.89 3.81 -3.00
CA PHE A 65 3.07 2.64 -3.34
C PHE A 65 2.64 2.59 -4.81
N SER A 66 2.91 3.64 -5.58
CA SER A 66 2.59 3.70 -7.00
C SER A 66 3.26 2.57 -7.81
N PRO A 67 2.63 2.09 -8.89
CA PRO A 67 3.19 1.03 -9.75
C PRO A 67 4.49 1.44 -10.45
N LYS A 68 4.80 2.74 -10.51
CA LYS A 68 6.01 3.28 -11.11
C LYS A 68 7.06 3.55 -10.02
N PRO A 69 8.23 2.89 -10.03
CA PRO A 69 9.21 3.04 -8.96
C PRO A 69 9.72 4.49 -8.89
N GLN A 70 9.77 5.05 -7.68
CA GLN A 70 10.53 6.27 -7.41
C GLN A 70 12.01 5.92 -7.30
N GLY A 71 12.80 6.38 -8.28
CA GLY A 71 14.22 6.09 -8.39
C GLY A 71 14.66 6.13 -9.84
N GLY A 72 15.02 7.31 -10.34
CA GLY A 72 15.80 7.36 -11.57
C GLY A 72 17.09 6.56 -11.35
N ASN A 73 17.43 5.69 -12.30
CA ASN A 73 18.65 4.86 -12.33
C ASN A 73 18.59 3.47 -11.64
N GLY A 74 17.39 2.94 -11.34
CA GLY A 74 17.25 1.56 -10.84
C GLY A 74 17.62 1.37 -9.37
N GLU A 75 17.70 2.46 -8.61
CA GLU A 75 17.81 2.40 -7.15
C GLU A 75 16.46 1.96 -6.56
N LEU A 76 16.51 1.00 -5.63
CA LEU A 76 15.32 0.54 -4.92
C LEU A 76 14.84 1.64 -3.96
N PRO A 77 13.51 1.80 -3.78
CA PRO A 77 12.98 2.73 -2.78
C PRO A 77 13.45 2.30 -1.37
N PRO A 78 13.60 3.25 -0.43
CA PRO A 78 13.99 2.95 0.95
C PRO A 78 13.02 1.93 1.58
N LEU A 79 13.56 0.91 2.25
CA LEU A 79 12.75 -0.14 2.86
C LEU A 79 12.23 0.32 4.22
N MET A 80 10.92 0.33 4.40
CA MET A 80 10.28 0.66 5.68
C MET A 80 10.58 -0.41 6.73
N LEU A 81 10.99 0.04 7.92
CA LEU A 81 11.21 -0.85 9.07
C LEU A 81 9.89 -1.15 9.81
N PRO A 82 9.77 -2.29 10.50
CA PRO A 82 8.64 -2.59 11.37
C PRO A 82 8.72 -1.77 12.66
N SER A 83 8.36 -0.49 12.57
CA SER A 83 8.29 0.43 13.71
C SER A 83 6.85 0.87 13.98
N GLN A 84 6.56 1.22 15.24
CA GLN A 84 5.24 1.72 15.61
C GLN A 84 4.90 3.00 14.82
N ARG A 85 5.88 3.88 14.63
CA ARG A 85 5.72 5.11 13.85
C ARG A 85 5.26 4.83 12.41
N ASN A 86 5.88 3.85 11.76
CA ASN A 86 5.52 3.47 10.40
C ASN A 86 4.12 2.85 10.34
N ILE A 87 3.80 1.97 11.30
CA ILE A 87 2.47 1.35 11.41
C ILE A 87 1.40 2.42 11.60
N ASP A 88 1.61 3.36 12.51
CA ASP A 88 0.68 4.46 12.80
C ASP A 88 0.49 5.36 11.58
N ALA A 89 1.59 5.74 10.93
CA ALA A 89 1.59 6.60 9.73
C ALA A 89 0.81 5.96 8.58
N LEU A 90 1.08 4.69 8.26
CA LEU A 90 0.36 3.97 7.20
C LEU A 90 -1.10 3.76 7.58
N THR A 91 -1.39 3.39 8.82
CA THR A 91 -2.78 3.22 9.28
C THR A 91 -3.56 4.53 9.14
N GLN A 92 -2.95 5.65 9.49
CA GLN A 92 -3.56 6.97 9.35
C GLN A 92 -3.81 7.33 7.87
N ASP A 93 -2.85 7.08 6.98
CA ASP A 93 -3.00 7.35 5.55
C ASP A 93 -4.12 6.49 4.94
N ILE A 94 -4.13 5.19 5.23
CA ILE A 94 -5.18 4.27 4.80
C ILE A 94 -6.56 4.72 5.32
N ASN A 95 -6.66 5.17 6.57
CA ASN A 95 -7.92 5.64 7.15
C ASN A 95 -8.50 6.88 6.46
N GLN A 96 -7.66 7.66 5.77
CA GLN A 96 -8.10 8.79 4.96
C GLN A 96 -8.58 8.37 3.56
N LYS A 97 -8.02 7.29 3.01
CA LYS A 97 -8.24 6.87 1.62
C LYS A 97 -9.24 5.73 1.47
N PHE A 98 -9.24 4.77 2.38
CA PHE A 98 -9.97 3.51 2.24
C PHE A 98 -11.50 3.68 2.14
N PRO A 99 -12.17 4.50 2.97
CA PRO A 99 -13.61 4.74 2.81
C PRO A 99 -13.96 5.35 1.45
N ALA A 100 -13.17 6.31 0.98
CA ALA A 100 -13.36 6.92 -0.33
C ALA A 100 -13.10 5.92 -1.48
N PHE A 101 -12.10 5.05 -1.32
CA PHE A 101 -11.79 3.97 -2.24
C PHE A 101 -12.95 2.97 -2.35
N LEU A 102 -13.55 2.56 -1.23
CA LEU A 102 -14.71 1.67 -1.23
C LEU A 102 -15.89 2.31 -1.99
N SER A 103 -16.20 3.57 -1.67
CA SER A 103 -17.28 4.33 -2.32
C SER A 103 -17.05 4.47 -3.84
N ALA A 104 -15.83 4.81 -4.26
CA ALA A 104 -15.47 4.96 -5.68
C ALA A 104 -15.62 3.66 -6.48
N ASN A 105 -15.49 2.50 -5.82
CA ASN A 105 -15.65 1.19 -6.42
C ASN A 105 -17.05 0.59 -6.20
N GLY A 106 -18.01 1.37 -5.68
CA GLY A 106 -19.39 0.91 -5.45
C GLY A 106 -19.52 -0.15 -4.36
N ILE A 107 -18.62 -0.15 -3.37
CA ILE A 107 -18.61 -1.07 -2.24
C ILE A 107 -19.22 -0.35 -1.03
N PRO A 108 -20.44 -0.70 -0.59
CA PRO A 108 -21.19 0.09 0.40
C PRO A 108 -20.78 -0.18 1.85
N ALA A 109 -20.03 -1.26 2.11
CA ALA A 109 -19.56 -1.61 3.45
C ALA A 109 -18.18 -2.26 3.37
N ALA A 110 -17.29 -1.90 4.29
CA ALA A 110 -16.00 -2.55 4.46
C ALA A 110 -16.15 -3.98 5.04
N PRO A 111 -15.18 -4.89 4.83
CA PRO A 111 -15.15 -6.14 5.59
C PRO A 111 -14.79 -5.85 7.05
N ALA A 112 -15.29 -6.62 8.00
CA ALA A 112 -14.94 -6.45 9.43
C ALA A 112 -13.43 -6.67 9.71
N SER A 113 -12.75 -7.40 8.83
CA SER A 113 -11.32 -7.62 8.92
C SER A 113 -10.68 -7.99 7.59
N ILE A 114 -9.36 -7.84 7.49
CA ILE A 114 -8.53 -8.37 6.40
C ILE A 114 -7.35 -9.12 7.01
N GLN A 115 -7.15 -10.36 6.56
CA GLN A 115 -5.95 -11.16 6.81
C GLN A 115 -5.22 -11.38 5.48
N TYR A 116 -3.98 -11.87 5.54
CA TYR A 116 -3.24 -12.27 4.35
C TYR A 116 -2.77 -13.71 4.48
N ASP A 117 -2.90 -14.46 3.39
CA ASP A 117 -2.35 -15.82 3.32
C ASP A 117 -0.83 -15.81 3.04
N SER A 118 -0.25 -17.00 2.93
CA SER A 118 1.18 -17.18 2.63
C SER A 118 1.61 -16.64 1.26
N ASP A 119 0.67 -16.44 0.34
CA ASP A 119 0.91 -15.89 -1.00
C ASP A 119 0.70 -14.36 -1.04
N GLY A 120 0.44 -13.75 0.12
CA GLY A 120 0.17 -12.32 0.24
C GLY A 120 -1.17 -11.90 -0.36
N GLN A 121 -2.13 -12.82 -0.51
CA GLN A 121 -3.47 -12.50 -0.99
C GLN A 121 -4.37 -12.11 0.18
N PRO A 122 -5.19 -11.05 0.02
CA PRO A 122 -6.13 -10.65 1.05
C PRO A 122 -7.24 -11.70 1.22
N GLN A 123 -7.50 -12.03 2.48
CA GLN A 123 -8.54 -12.94 2.95
C GLN A 123 -9.58 -12.16 3.75
N PHE A 124 -10.85 -12.31 3.37
CA PHE A 124 -11.99 -11.59 3.96
C PHE A 124 -12.87 -12.56 4.78
N PRO A 125 -13.72 -12.04 5.69
CA PRO A 125 -14.74 -12.85 6.35
C PRO A 125 -15.61 -13.61 5.34
N ALA A 126 -15.95 -14.86 5.66
CA ALA A 126 -16.69 -15.74 4.74
C ALA A 126 -18.09 -15.22 4.41
N ASP A 127 -18.67 -14.41 5.30
CA ASP A 127 -19.97 -13.78 5.18
C ASP A 127 -19.92 -12.38 4.52
N TYR A 128 -18.74 -11.90 4.12
CA TYR A 128 -18.59 -10.59 3.49
C TYR A 128 -19.09 -10.60 2.03
N PRO A 129 -20.21 -9.92 1.70
CA PRO A 129 -20.87 -10.07 0.40
C PRO A 129 -20.11 -9.43 -0.76
N TYR A 130 -19.19 -8.50 -0.49
CA TYR A 130 -18.43 -7.77 -1.52
C TYR A 130 -16.99 -8.27 -1.68
N ALA A 131 -16.66 -9.47 -1.18
CA ALA A 131 -15.30 -10.01 -1.19
C ALA A 131 -14.67 -10.02 -2.60
N ALA A 132 -15.39 -10.52 -3.61
CA ALA A 132 -14.91 -10.58 -4.98
C ALA A 132 -14.70 -9.18 -5.58
N GLN A 133 -15.64 -8.27 -5.34
CA GLN A 133 -15.58 -6.89 -5.82
C GLN A 133 -14.42 -6.12 -5.18
N LEU A 134 -14.21 -6.27 -3.87
CA LEU A 134 -13.08 -5.67 -3.17
C LEU A 134 -11.74 -6.25 -3.67
N LYS A 135 -11.64 -7.56 -3.86
CA LYS A 135 -10.44 -8.19 -4.42
C LYS A 135 -10.10 -7.64 -5.81
N GLN A 136 -11.12 -7.47 -6.66
CA GLN A 136 -10.95 -6.87 -7.98
C GLN A 136 -10.52 -5.41 -7.89
N ALA A 137 -11.19 -4.60 -7.06
CA ALA A 137 -10.85 -3.20 -6.88
C ALA A 137 -9.40 -2.98 -6.41
N LEU A 138 -8.91 -3.83 -5.50
CA LEU A 138 -7.51 -3.81 -5.02
C LEU A 138 -6.52 -4.23 -6.10
N THR A 139 -6.93 -5.10 -7.02
CA THR A 139 -6.12 -5.51 -8.18
C THR A 139 -6.02 -4.36 -9.20
N ASP A 140 -7.13 -3.68 -9.46
CA ASP A 140 -7.21 -2.56 -10.40
C ASP A 140 -6.51 -1.30 -9.86
N ASN A 141 -6.44 -1.17 -8.53
CA ASN A 141 -5.79 -0.06 -7.84
C ASN A 141 -4.71 -0.58 -6.89
N PRO A 142 -3.55 -1.01 -7.40
CA PRO A 142 -2.54 -1.71 -6.61
C PRO A 142 -1.91 -0.86 -5.52
N GLY A 143 -2.01 0.48 -5.56
CA GLY A 143 -1.44 1.37 -4.55
C GLY A 143 -1.98 1.09 -3.15
N ILE A 144 -3.30 1.21 -2.97
CA ILE A 144 -3.95 0.97 -1.67
C ILE A 144 -3.84 -0.50 -1.24
N GLY A 145 -3.87 -1.44 -2.20
CA GLY A 145 -3.66 -2.86 -1.91
C GLY A 145 -2.26 -3.15 -1.34
N ARG A 146 -1.22 -2.53 -1.92
CA ARG A 146 0.14 -2.63 -1.41
C ARG A 146 0.27 -1.99 -0.04
N GLU A 147 -0.34 -0.83 0.17
CA GLU A 147 -0.30 -0.15 1.45
C GLU A 147 -0.95 -0.98 2.56
N LEU A 148 -2.14 -1.54 2.31
CA LEU A 148 -2.81 -2.48 3.23
C LEU A 148 -1.94 -3.71 3.54
N SER A 149 -1.32 -4.30 2.53
CA SER A 149 -0.44 -5.47 2.74
C SER A 149 0.84 -5.10 3.50
N THR A 150 1.36 -3.89 3.28
CA THR A 150 2.57 -3.40 3.93
C THR A 150 2.31 -3.12 5.40
N VAL A 151 1.24 -2.41 5.75
CA VAL A 151 0.92 -2.15 7.16
C VAL A 151 0.66 -3.46 7.93
N TYR A 152 0.00 -4.44 7.29
CA TYR A 152 -0.17 -5.78 7.86
C TYR A 152 1.18 -6.46 8.12
N ALA A 153 2.07 -6.48 7.11
CA ALA A 153 3.38 -7.12 7.24
C ALA A 153 4.26 -6.43 8.31
N LEU A 154 4.25 -5.09 8.36
CA LEU A 154 4.99 -4.35 9.38
C LEU A 154 4.47 -4.66 10.79
N GLY A 155 3.15 -4.79 10.97
CA GLY A 155 2.55 -5.25 12.23
C GLY A 155 3.02 -6.65 12.61
N GLU A 156 3.04 -7.58 11.65
CA GLU A 156 3.45 -8.97 11.88
C GLU A 156 4.91 -9.06 12.32
N PHE A 157 5.80 -8.37 11.60
CA PHE A 157 7.22 -8.34 11.94
C PHE A 157 7.47 -7.60 13.24
N LYS A 158 6.70 -6.54 13.56
CA LYS A 158 6.82 -5.84 14.83
C LYS A 158 6.49 -6.75 16.00
N ASN A 159 5.38 -7.49 15.92
CA ASN A 159 4.99 -8.45 16.96
C ASN A 159 6.05 -9.54 17.15
N LEU A 160 6.63 -10.03 16.05
CA LEU A 160 7.72 -11.01 16.11
C LEU A 160 8.98 -10.45 16.78
N LEU A 161 9.35 -9.20 16.49
CA LEU A 161 10.49 -8.53 17.10
C LEU A 161 10.26 -8.31 18.60
N ASP A 162 9.06 -7.89 18.99
CA ASP A 162 8.70 -7.69 20.39
C ASP A 162 8.78 -9.00 21.19
N ASP A 163 8.27 -10.10 20.63
CA ASP A 163 8.40 -11.42 21.23
C ASP A 163 9.85 -11.87 21.35
N SER A 164 10.66 -11.66 20.31
CA SER A 164 12.08 -11.99 20.34
C SER A 164 12.81 -11.18 21.43
N GLN A 165 12.49 -9.90 21.58
CA GLN A 165 13.07 -9.07 22.62
C GLN A 165 12.64 -9.53 24.02
N ALA A 166 11.35 -9.83 24.21
CA ALA A 166 10.83 -10.33 25.48
C ALA A 166 11.43 -11.69 25.85
N PHE A 167 11.58 -12.59 24.88
CA PHE A 167 12.28 -13.87 25.05
C PHE A 167 13.72 -13.65 25.54
N GLN A 168 14.49 -12.79 24.87
CA GLN A 168 15.89 -12.54 25.24
C GLN A 168 16.02 -12.00 26.66
N GLN A 169 15.12 -11.09 27.06
CA GLN A 169 15.10 -10.52 28.42
C GLN A 169 14.75 -11.57 29.48
N GLU A 170 13.69 -12.35 29.25
CA GLU A 170 13.26 -13.40 30.19
C GLU A 170 14.29 -14.53 30.30
N TYR A 171 14.90 -14.92 29.18
CA TYR A 171 15.93 -15.96 29.14
C TYR A 171 17.19 -15.52 29.89
N ALA A 172 17.63 -14.26 29.71
CA ALA A 172 18.79 -13.72 30.42
C ALA A 172 18.55 -13.55 31.93
N ALA A 173 17.29 -13.35 32.36
CA ALA A 173 16.91 -13.19 33.75
C ALA A 173 16.71 -14.53 34.50
N ALA A 174 16.54 -15.64 33.79
CA ALA A 174 16.33 -16.95 34.38
C ALA A 174 17.58 -17.42 35.16
N GLY A 175 17.38 -17.81 36.42
CA GLY A 175 18.46 -18.20 37.32
C GLY A 175 18.71 -19.70 37.38
N SER A 176 17.89 -20.51 36.70
CA SER A 176 17.95 -21.97 36.76
C SER A 176 17.50 -22.64 35.46
N GLN A 177 17.92 -23.89 35.25
CA GLN A 177 17.51 -24.68 34.09
C GLN A 177 15.98 -24.82 33.98
N GLY A 178 15.29 -25.06 35.10
CA GLY A 178 13.83 -25.18 35.09
C GLY A 178 13.09 -23.88 34.75
N GLU A 179 13.71 -22.71 34.96
CA GLU A 179 13.17 -21.43 34.50
C GLU A 179 13.47 -21.21 33.02
N LEU A 180 14.68 -21.56 32.55
CA LEU A 180 15.03 -21.53 31.13
C LEU A 180 14.07 -22.39 30.30
N ASP A 181 13.77 -23.61 30.76
CA ASP A 181 12.86 -24.53 30.07
C ASP A 181 11.44 -23.94 29.95
N LYS A 182 10.96 -23.22 30.98
CA LYS A 182 9.66 -22.53 30.95
C LYS A 182 9.66 -21.37 29.96
N VAL A 183 10.73 -20.58 29.91
CA VAL A 183 10.86 -19.47 28.95
C VAL A 183 10.90 -20.02 27.52
N VAL A 184 11.71 -21.05 27.25
CA VAL A 184 11.76 -21.69 25.92
C VAL A 184 10.39 -22.25 25.52
N ALA A 185 9.67 -22.91 26.44
CA ALA A 185 8.34 -23.42 26.17
C ALA A 185 7.34 -22.30 25.82
N LYS A 186 7.35 -21.19 26.57
CA LYS A 186 6.50 -20.00 26.34
C LYS A 186 6.72 -19.40 24.96
N TYR A 187 7.97 -19.34 24.50
CA TYR A 187 8.35 -18.74 23.21
C TYR A 187 8.62 -19.78 22.10
N SER A 188 8.15 -21.02 22.27
CA SER A 188 8.40 -22.14 21.34
C SER A 188 8.08 -21.83 19.87
N GLN A 189 7.08 -20.98 19.64
CA GLN A 189 6.71 -20.48 18.32
C GLN A 189 7.88 -19.81 17.57
N LEU A 190 8.78 -19.08 18.25
CA LEU A 190 9.94 -18.43 17.64
C LEU A 190 10.93 -19.40 17.00
N PHE A 191 10.89 -20.68 17.41
CA PHE A 191 11.81 -21.72 16.97
C PHE A 191 11.17 -22.74 16.02
N SER A 192 9.89 -22.55 15.70
CA SER A 192 9.14 -23.50 14.87
C SER A 192 9.53 -23.34 13.40
N ALA A 193 9.79 -24.47 12.71
CA ALA A 193 10.07 -24.48 11.26
C ALA A 193 8.81 -24.27 10.39
N ASN A 194 7.63 -24.25 11.00
CA ASN A 194 6.38 -23.93 10.33
C ASN A 194 6.23 -22.41 10.17
N PRO A 195 5.53 -21.93 9.12
CA PRO A 195 5.13 -20.54 9.05
C PRO A 195 4.39 -20.18 10.34
N LEU A 196 4.85 -19.12 10.99
CA LEU A 196 4.23 -18.60 12.20
C LEU A 196 2.74 -18.35 11.90
N PRO A 197 1.82 -18.75 12.79
CA PRO A 197 0.43 -18.33 12.63
C PRO A 197 0.41 -16.80 12.61
N ALA A 198 -0.29 -16.23 11.63
CA ALA A 198 -0.45 -14.80 11.50
C ALA A 198 -0.85 -14.22 12.86
N LYS A 199 -0.03 -13.36 13.43
CA LYS A 199 -0.31 -12.66 14.69
C LYS A 199 -1.05 -11.38 14.47
N SER A 200 -1.14 -10.90 13.23
CA SER A 200 -1.75 -9.62 12.89
C SER A 200 -3.06 -9.82 12.16
N ILE A 201 -3.98 -8.88 12.37
CA ILE A 201 -5.20 -8.75 11.61
C ILE A 201 -5.51 -7.27 11.42
N LEU A 202 -5.90 -6.88 10.21
CA LEU A 202 -6.46 -5.56 10.00
C LEU A 202 -7.92 -5.62 10.44
N MET A 203 -8.26 -4.94 11.52
CA MET A 203 -9.65 -4.82 11.98
C MET A 203 -10.22 -3.53 11.42
N ILE A 204 -11.43 -3.59 10.87
CA ILE A 204 -12.08 -2.43 10.25
C ILE A 204 -13.40 -2.17 10.96
N ASP A 205 -13.63 -0.93 11.35
CA ASP A 205 -14.89 -0.50 11.96
C ASP A 205 -15.97 -0.19 10.90
N ALA A 206 -17.15 0.20 11.38
CA ALA A 206 -18.29 0.50 10.53
C ALA A 206 -18.08 1.72 9.62
N ASP A 207 -17.17 2.63 9.99
CA ASP A 207 -16.82 3.82 9.22
C ASP A 207 -15.73 3.52 8.17
N GLY A 208 -15.20 2.29 8.16
CA GLY A 208 -14.13 1.87 7.26
C GLY A 208 -12.73 2.23 7.77
N HIS A 209 -12.59 2.59 9.05
CA HIS A 209 -11.28 2.85 9.65
C HIS A 209 -10.63 1.57 10.13
N ILE A 210 -9.36 1.45 9.82
CA ILE A 210 -8.50 0.33 10.09
C ILE A 210 -7.70 0.56 11.36
N ARG A 211 -7.50 -0.53 12.10
CA ARG A 211 -6.49 -0.67 13.13
C ARG A 211 -5.81 -2.04 13.00
N ILE A 212 -4.55 -2.13 13.40
CA ILE A 212 -3.91 -3.44 13.58
C ILE A 212 -4.38 -4.01 14.92
N GLY A 213 -4.87 -5.25 14.89
CA GLY A 213 -5.11 -6.07 16.06
C GLY A 213 -4.27 -7.34 16.02
N GLU A 214 -4.25 -8.06 17.14
CA GLU A 214 -3.68 -9.39 17.19
C GLU A 214 -4.74 -10.44 16.85
N THR A 215 -4.36 -11.51 16.14
CA THR A 215 -5.23 -12.69 16.02
C THR A 215 -5.32 -13.37 17.39
N ALA A 216 -6.51 -13.83 17.76
CA ALA A 216 -6.66 -14.61 18.99
C ALA A 216 -5.83 -15.90 18.87
N GLY A 217 -4.76 -16.00 19.66
CA GLY A 217 -3.95 -17.21 19.72
C GLY A 217 -4.75 -18.42 20.25
N PRO A 218 -4.26 -19.66 20.05
CA PRO A 218 -4.92 -20.87 20.56
C PRO A 218 -5.09 -20.90 22.09
N SER A 219 -4.45 -19.99 22.83
CA SER A 219 -4.60 -19.81 24.28
C SER A 219 -5.84 -18.99 24.69
N ASP A 220 -6.45 -18.21 23.79
CA ASP A 220 -7.58 -17.32 24.13
C ASP A 220 -8.95 -18.02 23.97
N THR A 221 -9.02 -19.07 23.15
CA THR A 221 -10.22 -19.92 23.03
C THR A 221 -10.45 -20.80 24.26
N ALA A 222 -9.40 -21.15 25.00
CA ALA A 222 -9.52 -21.89 26.26
C ALA A 222 -10.10 -21.03 27.40
N ALA A 223 -9.87 -19.71 27.38
CA ALA A 223 -10.37 -18.78 28.40
C ALA A 223 -11.86 -18.45 28.22
N ARG A 224 -12.38 -18.43 26.98
CA ARG A 224 -13.80 -18.14 26.71
C ARG A 224 -14.75 -19.34 26.88
N SER A 225 -14.28 -20.58 26.84
CA SER A 225 -15.15 -21.76 27.04
C SER A 225 -15.47 -22.10 28.50
N LYS A 226 -14.86 -21.39 29.46
CA LYS A 226 -15.15 -21.57 30.91
C LYS A 226 -16.10 -20.53 31.50
N ALA A 227 -16.65 -19.64 30.67
CA ALA A 227 -17.56 -18.58 31.11
C ALA A 227 -18.99 -18.72 30.55
N ALA A 228 -19.37 -19.90 30.04
CA ALA A 228 -20.73 -20.24 29.63
C ALA A 228 -21.33 -21.30 30.55
#